data_AF-A0A941GC19-F1
#
_entry.id   AF-A0A941GC19-F1
#
_cell.length_a   1.000
_cell.length_b   1.000
_cell.length_c   1.000
_cell.angle_alpha   90.00
_cell.angle_beta   90.00
_cell.angle_gamma   90.00
#
_symmetry.space_group_name_H-M   'P 1'
#
loop_
_entity.id
_entity.type
_entity.pdbx_description
1 polymer ?
#
loop_
_entity_poly.entity_id
_entity_poly.type
_entity_poly.pdbx_seq_one_letter_code
_entity_poly.pdbx_strand_id
1 'polypeptide(L)'
;MVGRWIAVLGCAMLLGATPAWAWKLHLSPMDDVSGLVAGKVKNRIPYLDGASPLHEQMTLAVFSCVSVSDCKTGLEGEGIRIRDVLDGVRWNDFPTLWFTGNSREKCLGKVSPLDPRKASCYLNHLLLASADKGMANRGRKSSQSWAARGHFGDLQFLHGMGKPGAPAGETYENLLVWARFSYEVSLGTHALNEDVTRVAGMENFFFQGARQIGDLMDYRFDASARGIALGQLLHIVQDSYAFCHARRNAAGELEAFNTYSDQSGILHGRHDDDREALRNVLAQPHSPTTFGRELFLARKQRLPWSEVRPIFDAYIKPTQPWETAKPGKGCENRSDDGYGSG
;
A
#
# COMPACT_ATOMS: atom_id res chain seq x y z
N MET A 1 -6.95 -29.21 -74.12
CA MET A 1 -7.68 -27.93 -74.14
C MET A 1 -7.53 -27.33 -72.75
N VAL A 2 -6.60 -26.38 -72.55
CA VAL A 2 -6.89 -24.92 -72.55
C VAL A 2 -8.00 -24.64 -71.53
N GLY A 3 -7.77 -24.07 -70.34
CA GLY A 3 -6.98 -22.88 -70.05
C GLY A 3 -7.95 -21.75 -69.68
N ARG A 4 -7.52 -20.86 -68.75
CA ARG A 4 -8.19 -19.66 -68.19
C ARG A 4 -8.98 -19.96 -66.90
N TRP A 5 -8.75 -19.24 -65.80
CA TRP A 5 -8.91 -17.77 -65.68
C TRP A 5 -7.77 -17.05 -64.96
N ILE A 6 -7.34 -15.92 -65.53
CA ILE A 6 -6.64 -14.81 -64.86
C ILE A 6 -7.52 -13.58 -65.06
N ALA A 7 -7.84 -12.89 -63.97
CA ALA A 7 -8.06 -11.45 -63.86
C ALA A 7 -8.40 -11.12 -62.40
N VAL A 8 -8.01 -10.03 -61.73
CA VAL A 8 -7.12 -8.87 -61.95
C VAL A 8 -7.31 -7.98 -60.68
N LEU A 9 -6.37 -7.05 -60.41
CA LEU A 9 -6.44 -5.92 -59.44
C LEU A 9 -6.33 -6.27 -57.94
N GLY A 10 -5.61 -5.55 -57.09
CA GLY A 10 -4.87 -4.30 -57.22
C GLY A 10 -4.50 -3.75 -55.83
N CYS A 11 -3.42 -2.98 -55.79
CA CYS A 11 -3.02 -1.97 -54.79
C CYS A 11 -3.27 -2.20 -53.28
N ALA A 12 -2.18 -2.24 -52.50
CA ALA A 12 -1.84 -1.15 -51.59
C ALA A 12 -0.42 -1.34 -51.02
N MET A 13 0.42 -0.32 -51.17
CA MET A 13 1.61 -0.12 -50.34
C MET A 13 1.18 0.02 -48.86
N LEU A 14 2.05 -0.35 -47.91
CA LEU A 14 2.35 0.46 -46.72
C LEU A 14 3.51 -0.16 -45.92
N LEU A 15 4.64 0.53 -45.99
CA LEU A 15 5.62 0.81 -44.93
C LEU A 15 5.75 -0.20 -43.78
N GLY A 16 6.94 -0.81 -43.73
CA GLY A 16 7.45 -1.49 -42.55
C GLY A 16 7.58 -0.52 -41.37
N ALA A 17 6.79 -0.76 -40.34
CA ALA A 17 7.09 -0.36 -38.98
C ALA A 17 7.06 -1.65 -38.15
N THR A 18 8.22 -2.10 -37.68
CA THR A 18 8.30 -3.08 -36.60
C THR A 18 7.71 -2.41 -35.36
N PRO A 19 6.62 -2.91 -34.77
CA PRO A 19 6.17 -2.32 -33.54
C PRO A 19 6.93 -2.99 -32.39
N ALA A 20 7.60 -2.15 -31.59
CA ALA A 20 8.14 -2.51 -30.30
C ALA A 20 6.96 -2.82 -29.36
N TRP A 21 6.59 -4.09 -29.23
CA TRP A 21 5.68 -4.59 -28.20
C TRP A 21 6.49 -5.38 -27.19
N ALA A 22 7.07 -4.71 -26.21
CA ALA A 22 7.53 -5.36 -25.00
C ALA A 22 7.67 -4.34 -23.86
N TRP A 23 7.17 -4.73 -22.69
CA TRP A 23 7.36 -4.09 -21.37
C TRP A 23 6.45 -2.92 -21.02
N LYS A 24 5.17 -3.24 -20.78
CA LYS A 24 4.41 -2.64 -19.69
C LYS A 24 3.91 -3.77 -18.80
N LEU A 25 4.37 -3.84 -17.56
CA LEU A 25 3.57 -4.42 -16.49
C LEU A 25 2.44 -3.42 -16.21
N HIS A 26 1.47 -3.39 -17.13
CA HIS A 26 0.19 -2.76 -16.89
C HIS A 26 -0.56 -3.65 -15.91
N LEU A 27 -1.01 -3.07 -14.81
CA LEU A 27 -2.24 -3.53 -14.17
C LEU A 27 -3.39 -3.20 -15.15
N SER A 28 -3.46 -3.92 -16.28
CA SER A 28 -4.52 -3.78 -17.28
C SER A 28 -5.96 -3.98 -16.76
N PRO A 29 -6.26 -4.45 -15.54
CA PRO A 29 -7.64 -4.39 -15.07
C PRO A 29 -8.07 -3.00 -14.57
N MET A 30 -7.16 -2.04 -14.32
CA MET A 30 -7.58 -0.69 -13.88
C MET A 30 -7.83 0.30 -15.01
N ASP A 31 -7.38 0.02 -16.24
CA ASP A 31 -7.62 0.92 -17.37
C ASP A 31 -9.11 1.01 -17.77
N ASP A 32 -9.86 -0.08 -17.59
CA ASP A 32 -11.32 -0.09 -17.80
C ASP A 32 -12.09 0.70 -16.72
N VAL A 33 -11.46 0.96 -15.58
CA VAL A 33 -12.03 1.74 -14.46
C VAL A 33 -11.56 3.19 -14.53
N SER A 34 -10.31 3.42 -14.96
CA SER A 34 -9.68 4.72 -15.04
C SER A 34 -10.42 5.64 -16.03
N GLY A 35 -10.92 5.10 -17.15
CA GLY A 35 -11.68 5.88 -18.14
C GLY A 35 -13.01 6.45 -17.64
N LEU A 36 -13.74 5.74 -16.77
CA LEU A 36 -15.09 6.13 -16.33
C LEU A 36 -15.12 6.87 -14.98
N VAL A 37 -14.05 6.77 -14.19
CA VAL A 37 -14.07 7.13 -12.77
C VAL A 37 -12.89 8.03 -12.35
N ALA A 38 -11.77 8.04 -13.07
CA ALA A 38 -10.51 8.63 -12.60
C ALA A 38 -10.58 10.12 -12.24
N GLY A 39 -11.28 10.95 -13.00
CA GLY A 39 -11.24 12.40 -12.80
C GLY A 39 -11.86 12.89 -11.49
N LYS A 40 -13.04 12.36 -11.11
CA LYS A 40 -13.75 12.81 -9.88
C LYS A 40 -13.28 12.10 -8.62
N VAL A 41 -12.67 10.94 -8.76
CA VAL A 41 -12.35 10.04 -7.66
C VAL A 41 -10.91 10.12 -7.24
N LYS A 42 -9.96 10.31 -8.18
CA LYS A 42 -8.58 10.64 -7.84
C LYS A 42 -8.50 11.89 -6.95
N ASN A 43 -9.42 12.84 -7.16
CA ASN A 43 -9.53 14.04 -6.31
C ASN A 43 -10.08 13.78 -4.90
N ARG A 44 -10.73 12.62 -4.65
CA ARG A 44 -11.30 12.27 -3.34
C ARG A 44 -10.52 11.18 -2.61
N ILE A 45 -9.89 10.27 -3.36
CA ILE A 45 -9.15 9.11 -2.87
C ILE A 45 -7.94 8.90 -3.82
N PRO A 46 -6.80 9.57 -3.58
CA PRO A 46 -5.70 9.67 -4.55
C PRO A 46 -4.96 8.35 -4.80
N TYR A 47 -4.89 7.49 -3.79
CA TYR A 47 -4.13 6.23 -3.77
C TYR A 47 -4.79 5.06 -4.54
N LEU A 48 -5.89 5.30 -5.26
CA LEU A 48 -6.65 4.26 -5.96
C LEU A 48 -6.11 3.84 -7.33
N ASP A 49 -5.04 4.44 -7.84
CA ASP A 49 -4.42 3.96 -9.07
C ASP A 49 -3.58 2.69 -8.86
N GLY A 50 -3.36 2.28 -7.60
CA GLY A 50 -2.62 1.06 -7.23
C GLY A 50 -1.19 1.05 -7.74
N ALA A 51 -0.72 2.18 -8.27
CA ALA A 51 0.50 2.33 -9.02
C ALA A 51 1.15 3.63 -8.57
N SER A 52 1.74 3.61 -7.38
CA SER A 52 2.72 4.63 -7.01
C SER A 52 4.06 4.26 -7.65
N PRO A 53 4.48 4.97 -8.72
CA PRO A 53 5.79 4.73 -9.31
C PRO A 53 6.90 5.00 -8.30
N LEU A 54 6.60 5.77 -7.25
CA LEU A 54 7.51 6.16 -6.20
C LEU A 54 7.85 4.99 -5.28
N HIS A 55 6.84 4.31 -4.75
CA HIS A 55 7.03 3.12 -3.91
C HIS A 55 7.72 1.98 -4.68
N GLU A 56 7.37 1.81 -5.95
CA GLU A 56 8.05 0.85 -6.84
C GLU A 56 9.53 1.23 -7.05
N GLN A 57 9.84 2.50 -7.35
CA GLN A 57 11.22 2.96 -7.51
C GLN A 57 12.05 2.78 -6.24
N MET A 58 11.50 3.14 -5.07
CA MET A 58 12.17 2.92 -3.78
C MET A 58 12.44 1.44 -3.54
N THR A 59 11.45 0.58 -3.83
CA THR A 59 11.57 -0.87 -3.66
C THR A 59 12.60 -1.48 -4.61
N LEU A 60 12.62 -1.06 -5.88
CA LEU A 60 13.67 -1.49 -6.80
C LEU A 60 15.06 -1.01 -6.34
N ALA A 61 15.17 0.20 -5.79
CA ALA A 61 16.43 0.74 -5.27
C ALA A 61 16.95 -0.03 -4.03
N VAL A 62 16.06 -0.58 -3.19
CA VAL A 62 16.43 -1.48 -2.08
C VAL A 62 17.26 -2.64 -2.62
N PHE A 63 16.81 -3.25 -3.72
CA PHE A 63 17.48 -4.40 -4.32
C PHE A 63 18.50 -4.03 -5.41
N SER A 64 18.82 -2.75 -5.59
CA SER A 64 19.74 -2.27 -6.65
C SER A 64 19.28 -2.64 -8.06
N CYS A 65 17.97 -2.64 -8.29
CA CYS A 65 17.34 -2.91 -9.58
C CYS A 65 16.98 -1.60 -10.29
N VAL A 66 17.16 -1.57 -11.62
CA VAL A 66 16.66 -0.47 -12.47
C VAL A 66 15.24 -0.77 -12.96
N SER A 67 14.94 -2.05 -13.21
CA SER A 67 13.64 -2.51 -13.68
C SER A 67 13.33 -3.89 -13.11
N VAL A 68 12.05 -4.29 -13.15
CA VAL A 68 11.61 -5.65 -12.78
C VAL A 68 12.27 -6.71 -13.68
N SER A 69 12.41 -6.43 -14.99
CA SER A 69 13.07 -7.31 -15.98
C SER A 69 14.48 -7.69 -15.60
N ASP A 70 15.22 -6.72 -15.08
CA ASP A 70 16.67 -6.80 -14.89
C ASP A 70 17.04 -7.16 -13.44
N CYS A 71 16.05 -7.41 -12.59
CA CYS A 71 16.24 -7.58 -11.16
C CYS A 71 16.79 -8.97 -10.83
N LYS A 72 18.10 -9.18 -11.08
CA LYS A 72 18.87 -10.40 -10.77
C LYS A 72 19.36 -10.39 -9.34
N THR A 73 18.45 -10.20 -8.41
CA THR A 73 18.74 -10.08 -6.99
C THR A 73 18.52 -11.44 -6.38
N GLY A 74 19.37 -11.85 -5.43
CA GLY A 74 19.33 -13.19 -4.83
C GLY A 74 18.00 -13.60 -4.16
N LEU A 75 16.95 -12.79 -4.31
CA LEU A 75 15.54 -13.03 -3.99
C LEU A 75 15.07 -14.45 -4.38
N GLU A 76 15.39 -14.93 -5.58
CA GLU A 76 14.98 -16.28 -5.99
C GLU A 76 15.59 -17.37 -5.09
N GLY A 77 16.86 -17.21 -4.71
CA GLY A 77 17.53 -18.07 -3.71
C GLY A 77 16.93 -17.95 -2.30
N GLU A 78 16.21 -16.85 -2.04
CA GLU A 78 15.47 -16.59 -0.80
C GLU A 78 13.98 -17.02 -0.88
N GLY A 79 13.57 -17.63 -1.99
CA GLY A 79 12.21 -18.13 -2.23
C GLY A 79 11.16 -17.03 -2.43
N ILE A 80 11.56 -15.85 -2.91
CA ILE A 80 10.69 -14.71 -3.19
C ILE A 80 11.01 -14.11 -4.56
N ARG A 81 10.04 -13.51 -5.25
CA ARG A 81 10.27 -12.77 -6.51
C ARG A 81 10.09 -11.29 -6.26
N ILE A 82 10.80 -10.45 -7.01
CA ILE A 82 10.63 -8.98 -6.93
C ILE A 82 9.17 -8.56 -7.15
N ARG A 83 8.43 -9.28 -8.01
CA ARG A 83 7.01 -9.01 -8.26
C ARG A 83 6.15 -9.19 -7.01
N ASP A 84 6.40 -10.26 -6.24
CA ASP A 84 5.69 -10.51 -4.99
C ASP A 84 5.94 -9.38 -3.97
N VAL A 85 7.17 -8.84 -3.93
CA VAL A 85 7.51 -7.70 -3.06
C VAL A 85 6.79 -6.44 -3.51
N LEU A 86 6.77 -6.15 -4.81
CA LEU A 86 6.04 -5.00 -5.36
C LEU A 86 4.52 -5.11 -5.15
N ASP A 87 3.96 -6.32 -5.25
CA ASP A 87 2.56 -6.58 -4.94
C ASP A 87 2.28 -6.30 -3.46
N GLY A 88 3.19 -6.71 -2.56
CA GLY A 88 3.09 -6.40 -1.14
C GLY A 88 3.20 -4.93 -0.78
N VAL A 89 4.01 -4.18 -1.54
CA VAL A 89 4.12 -2.73 -1.39
C VAL A 89 2.76 -2.08 -1.72
N ARG A 90 2.14 -2.48 -2.84
CA ARG A 90 0.83 -1.95 -3.25
C ARG A 90 -0.33 -2.44 -2.36
N TRP A 91 -0.13 -3.56 -1.68
CA TRP A 91 -1.19 -4.26 -0.97
C TRP A 91 -1.81 -3.45 0.19
N ASN A 92 -1.01 -2.66 0.91
CA ASN A 92 -1.54 -1.89 2.03
C ASN A 92 -2.53 -0.81 1.55
N ASP A 93 -2.25 -0.16 0.41
CA ASP A 93 -3.14 0.82 -0.24
C ASP A 93 -4.35 0.16 -0.91
N PHE A 94 -4.14 -1.03 -1.48
CA PHE A 94 -5.18 -1.71 -2.23
C PHE A 94 -5.32 -3.21 -1.90
N PRO A 95 -5.75 -3.56 -0.67
CA PRO A 95 -5.92 -4.95 -0.29
C PRO A 95 -7.22 -5.51 -0.87
N THR A 96 -7.25 -6.82 -1.11
CA THR A 96 -8.47 -7.51 -1.55
C THR A 96 -9.60 -7.27 -0.55
N LEU A 97 -10.71 -6.71 -1.05
CA LEU A 97 -11.84 -6.38 -0.21
C LEU A 97 -12.79 -7.54 -0.03
N TRP A 98 -13.17 -7.75 1.22
CA TRP A 98 -14.44 -8.38 1.59
C TRP A 98 -15.41 -7.28 1.98
N PHE A 99 -16.46 -7.13 1.17
CA PHE A 99 -17.44 -6.06 1.36
C PHE A 99 -18.39 -6.39 2.52
N THR A 100 -18.13 -5.78 3.67
CA THR A 100 -18.98 -5.81 4.88
C THR A 100 -19.48 -4.40 5.21
N GLY A 101 -20.55 -4.30 6.02
CA GLY A 101 -21.03 -3.14 6.79
C GLY A 101 -21.19 -1.77 6.10
N ASN A 102 -20.13 -1.25 5.49
CA ASN A 102 -20.05 0.02 4.79
C ASN A 102 -20.07 -0.14 3.26
N SER A 103 -20.76 -1.16 2.77
CA SER A 103 -20.93 -1.41 1.34
C SER A 103 -22.39 -1.16 0.94
N ARG A 104 -22.62 -0.60 -0.25
CA ARG A 104 -23.98 -0.57 -0.83
C ARG A 104 -24.51 -2.00 -0.93
N GLU A 105 -25.82 -2.17 -0.84
CA GLU A 105 -26.50 -3.48 -0.85
C GLU A 105 -26.00 -4.40 -1.98
N LYS A 106 -25.88 -3.87 -3.20
CA LYS A 106 -25.38 -4.61 -4.38
C LYS A 106 -23.93 -5.11 -4.27
N CYS A 107 -23.16 -4.66 -3.28
CA CYS A 107 -21.76 -4.99 -3.04
C CYS A 107 -21.57 -5.87 -1.81
N LEU A 108 -22.54 -5.95 -0.89
CA LEU A 108 -22.45 -6.74 0.34
C LEU A 108 -22.21 -8.23 0.05
N GLY A 109 -21.36 -8.87 0.85
CA GLY A 109 -21.08 -10.31 0.76
C GLY A 109 -20.25 -10.71 -0.47
N LYS A 110 -19.82 -9.76 -1.30
CA LYS A 110 -18.94 -10.02 -2.44
C LYS A 110 -17.48 -9.91 -2.00
N VAL A 111 -16.65 -10.79 -2.56
CA VAL A 111 -15.19 -10.65 -2.57
C VAL A 111 -14.81 -9.99 -3.89
N SER A 112 -13.97 -8.96 -3.83
CA SER A 112 -13.38 -8.35 -5.02
C SER A 112 -11.86 -8.41 -4.92
N PRO A 113 -11.24 -9.45 -5.50
CA PRO A 113 -9.85 -9.34 -5.89
C PRO A 113 -9.81 -8.47 -7.14
N LEU A 114 -9.39 -7.20 -7.02
CA LEU A 114 -9.10 -6.29 -8.15
C LEU A 114 -9.91 -6.55 -9.46
N ASP A 115 -11.22 -6.83 -9.36
CA ASP A 115 -12.05 -7.17 -10.51
C ASP A 115 -12.52 -5.82 -11.05
N PRO A 116 -12.06 -5.38 -12.24
CA PRO A 116 -12.47 -4.11 -12.84
C PRO A 116 -13.97 -3.88 -12.78
N ARG A 117 -14.75 -4.95 -12.98
CA ARG A 117 -16.22 -4.91 -12.99
C ARG A 117 -16.81 -4.60 -11.62
N LYS A 118 -16.02 -4.74 -10.54
CA LYS A 118 -16.35 -4.46 -9.14
C LYS A 118 -15.58 -3.28 -8.57
N ALA A 119 -14.75 -2.58 -9.34
CA ALA A 119 -14.03 -1.40 -8.86
C ALA A 119 -14.98 -0.28 -8.39
N SER A 120 -16.18 -0.20 -8.97
CA SER A 120 -17.24 0.69 -8.45
C SER A 120 -17.70 0.30 -7.04
N CYS A 121 -17.69 -0.98 -6.65
CA CYS A 121 -17.94 -1.41 -5.27
C CYS A 121 -16.79 -1.01 -4.34
N TYR A 122 -15.55 -1.19 -4.79
CA TYR A 122 -14.34 -0.79 -4.05
C TYR A 122 -14.36 0.70 -3.73
N LEU A 123 -14.56 1.51 -4.77
CA LEU A 123 -14.63 2.96 -4.64
C LEU A 123 -15.78 3.41 -3.73
N ASN A 124 -17.01 2.93 -3.98
CA ASN A 124 -18.15 3.33 -3.16
C ASN A 124 -17.92 2.97 -1.69
N HIS A 125 -17.31 1.82 -1.42
CA HIS A 125 -16.98 1.39 -0.07
C HIS A 125 -16.02 2.38 0.61
N LEU A 126 -14.93 2.76 -0.05
CA LEU A 126 -13.98 3.71 0.53
C LEU A 126 -14.54 5.14 0.64
N LEU A 127 -15.37 5.59 -0.30
CA LEU A 127 -16.06 6.88 -0.19
C LEU A 127 -16.98 6.91 1.04
N LEU A 128 -17.75 5.84 1.27
CA LEU A 128 -18.59 5.72 2.47
C LEU A 128 -17.74 5.65 3.74
N ALA A 129 -16.62 4.91 3.71
CA ALA A 129 -15.70 4.82 4.82
C ALA A 129 -15.05 6.17 5.17
N SER A 130 -14.65 6.95 4.16
CA SER A 130 -14.05 8.29 4.34
C SER A 130 -15.00 9.28 5.03
N ALA A 131 -16.31 9.08 4.88
CA ALA A 131 -17.34 9.91 5.50
C ALA A 131 -17.79 9.37 6.89
N ASP A 132 -17.38 8.16 7.27
CA ASP A 132 -17.80 7.51 8.51
C ASP A 132 -16.89 7.93 9.68
N LYS A 133 -17.32 8.92 10.46
CA LYS A 133 -16.60 9.38 11.67
C LYS A 133 -16.41 8.29 12.74
N GLY A 134 -17.17 7.20 12.66
CA GLY A 134 -17.05 6.03 13.53
C GLY A 134 -16.07 4.98 13.01
N MET A 135 -15.33 5.22 11.93
CA MET A 135 -14.41 4.23 11.34
C MET A 135 -13.23 3.88 12.25
N ALA A 136 -12.75 4.84 13.05
CA ALA A 136 -11.70 4.61 14.04
C ALA A 136 -12.18 3.85 15.29
N ASN A 137 -13.47 3.54 15.40
CA ASN A 137 -14.03 2.83 16.55
C ASN A 137 -13.73 1.33 16.50
N ARG A 138 -12.84 0.88 17.39
CA ARG A 138 -12.45 -0.54 17.58
C ARG A 138 -13.61 -1.49 17.89
N GLY A 139 -14.77 -1.01 18.34
CA GLY A 139 -15.96 -1.84 18.52
C GLY A 139 -16.58 -2.33 17.20
N ARG A 140 -16.18 -1.76 16.06
CA ARG A 140 -16.73 -2.06 14.72
C ARG A 140 -15.82 -2.95 13.86
N LYS A 141 -14.77 -3.55 14.44
CA LYS A 141 -13.74 -4.37 13.78
C LYS A 141 -14.28 -5.44 12.81
N SER A 142 -15.41 -6.07 13.12
CA SER A 142 -16.02 -7.14 12.32
C SER A 142 -16.88 -6.63 11.16
N SER A 143 -17.33 -5.38 11.24
CA SER A 143 -18.25 -4.77 10.27
C SER A 143 -17.53 -4.04 9.14
N GLN A 144 -16.24 -3.72 9.31
CA GLN A 144 -15.47 -2.85 8.43
C GLN A 144 -14.46 -3.63 7.61
N SER A 145 -14.29 -3.23 6.35
CA SER A 145 -13.29 -3.86 5.50
C SER A 145 -11.88 -3.47 5.93
N TRP A 146 -10.91 -4.27 5.50
CA TRP A 146 -9.51 -3.99 5.71
C TRP A 146 -9.11 -2.61 5.18
N ALA A 147 -9.39 -2.34 3.90
CA ALA A 147 -8.95 -1.08 3.28
C ALA A 147 -9.59 0.13 3.97
N ALA A 148 -10.86 0.04 4.39
CA ALA A 148 -11.49 1.11 5.15
C ALA A 148 -10.81 1.36 6.51
N ARG A 149 -10.45 0.29 7.23
CA ARG A 149 -9.74 0.40 8.51
C ARG A 149 -8.30 0.89 8.34
N GLY A 150 -7.62 0.49 7.26
CA GLY A 150 -6.28 0.93 6.91
C GLY A 150 -6.23 2.43 6.62
N HIS A 151 -7.14 2.95 5.79
CA HIS A 151 -7.08 4.35 5.39
C HIS A 151 -7.73 5.31 6.39
N PHE A 152 -8.78 4.88 7.10
CA PHE A 152 -9.62 5.79 7.88
C PHE A 152 -9.89 5.31 9.32
N GLY A 153 -9.37 4.15 9.69
CA GLY A 153 -9.73 3.47 10.93
C GLY A 153 -8.57 3.24 11.89
N ASP A 154 -8.68 2.15 12.64
CA ASP A 154 -7.73 1.74 13.68
C ASP A 154 -6.49 1.02 13.14
N LEU A 155 -6.40 0.78 11.82
CA LEU A 155 -5.26 0.17 11.14
C LEU A 155 -4.43 1.19 10.33
N GLN A 156 -4.59 2.49 10.58
CA GLN A 156 -3.80 3.56 9.91
C GLN A 156 -2.28 3.40 10.03
N PHE A 157 -1.80 2.65 11.02
CA PHE A 157 -0.37 2.36 11.16
C PHE A 157 0.21 1.57 9.97
N LEU A 158 -0.65 0.93 9.16
CA LEU A 158 -0.25 0.26 7.91
C LEU A 158 0.25 1.24 6.84
N HIS A 159 -0.06 2.52 7.00
CA HIS A 159 0.39 3.64 6.15
C HIS A 159 1.31 4.59 6.92
N GLY A 160 1.94 4.13 8.01
CA GLY A 160 2.77 5.02 8.84
C GLY A 160 1.98 6.19 9.43
N MET A 161 0.69 6.01 9.72
CA MET A 161 -0.20 7.02 10.29
C MET A 161 -0.81 6.54 11.62
N GLY A 162 -1.15 7.47 12.50
CA GLY A 162 -1.86 7.17 13.74
C GLY A 162 -3.37 7.26 13.55
N LYS A 163 -4.13 6.45 14.30
CA LYS A 163 -5.57 6.68 14.42
C LYS A 163 -5.81 8.07 15.08
N PRO A 164 -6.92 8.76 14.81
CA PRO A 164 -7.20 10.07 15.39
C PRO A 164 -7.06 10.07 16.91
N GLY A 165 -6.25 10.98 17.43
CA GLY A 165 -6.06 11.15 18.88
C GLY A 165 -5.23 10.06 19.57
N ALA A 166 -4.75 9.01 18.87
CA ALA A 166 -3.80 8.08 19.49
C ALA A 166 -2.45 8.76 19.73
N PRO A 167 -1.79 8.51 20.87
CA PRO A 167 -0.38 8.84 21.04
C PRO A 167 0.49 8.16 19.98
N ALA A 168 1.56 8.82 19.56
CA ALA A 168 2.51 8.28 18.60
C ALA A 168 3.14 6.96 19.08
N GLY A 169 3.37 6.80 20.39
CA GLY A 169 3.82 5.56 21.00
C GLY A 169 2.83 4.40 20.82
N GLU A 170 1.51 4.65 20.93
CA GLU A 170 0.50 3.62 20.67
C GLU A 170 0.53 3.19 19.19
N THR A 171 0.68 4.15 18.28
CA THR A 171 0.79 3.88 16.84
C THR A 171 2.02 3.03 16.54
N TYR A 172 3.16 3.38 17.14
CA TYR A 172 4.40 2.64 17.01
C TYR A 172 4.31 1.20 17.52
N GLU A 173 3.71 0.97 18.70
CA GLU A 173 3.55 -0.38 19.23
C GLU A 173 2.61 -1.23 18.35
N ASN A 174 1.53 -0.65 17.84
CA ASN A 174 0.65 -1.35 16.88
C ASN A 174 1.39 -1.72 15.60
N LEU A 175 2.22 -0.80 15.09
CA LEU A 175 3.07 -1.04 13.95
C LEU A 175 4.06 -2.17 14.23
N LEU A 176 4.72 -2.20 15.39
CA LEU A 176 5.67 -3.26 15.75
C LEU A 176 5.01 -4.64 15.84
N VAL A 177 3.76 -4.74 16.31
CA VAL A 177 3.00 -6.00 16.26
C VAL A 177 2.83 -6.49 14.83
N TRP A 178 2.41 -5.60 13.93
CA TRP A 178 2.28 -5.92 12.51
C TRP A 178 3.62 -6.23 11.85
N ALA A 179 4.66 -5.47 12.17
CA ALA A 179 5.97 -5.61 11.59
C ALA A 179 6.60 -6.96 11.96
N ARG A 180 6.42 -7.40 13.21
CA ARG A 180 6.81 -8.74 13.64
C ARG A 180 6.08 -9.81 12.85
N PHE A 181 4.75 -9.71 12.79
CA PHE A 181 3.90 -10.65 12.06
C PHE A 181 4.34 -10.78 10.60
N SER A 182 4.45 -9.66 9.87
CA SER A 182 4.84 -9.67 8.46
C SER A 182 6.29 -10.12 8.26
N TYR A 183 7.22 -9.81 9.18
CA TYR A 183 8.58 -10.32 9.11
C TYR A 183 8.62 -11.85 9.25
N GLU A 184 7.92 -12.41 10.23
CA GLU A 184 7.81 -13.86 10.43
C GLU A 184 7.15 -14.55 9.21
N VAL A 185 6.08 -13.98 8.66
CA VAL A 185 5.47 -14.48 7.41
C VAL A 185 6.47 -14.40 6.24
N SER A 186 7.29 -13.35 6.15
CA SER A 186 8.32 -13.20 5.12
C SER A 186 9.38 -14.32 5.18
N LEU A 187 9.63 -14.87 6.36
CA LEU A 187 10.52 -16.01 6.60
C LEU A 187 9.86 -17.37 6.31
N GLY A 188 8.53 -17.38 6.14
CA GLY A 188 7.73 -18.57 5.94
C GLY A 188 7.51 -19.39 7.21
N THR A 189 7.53 -18.76 8.40
CA THR A 189 7.37 -19.46 9.69
C THR A 189 5.92 -19.75 10.06
N HIS A 190 4.96 -19.22 9.30
CA HIS A 190 3.53 -19.35 9.56
C HIS A 190 2.81 -20.05 8.41
N ALA A 191 1.83 -20.89 8.73
CA ALA A 191 0.97 -21.52 7.74
C ALA A 191 -0.12 -20.53 7.28
N LEU A 192 -0.37 -20.45 5.97
CA LEU A 192 -1.30 -19.44 5.43
C LEU A 192 -2.76 -19.69 5.80
N ASN A 193 -3.13 -20.92 6.15
CA ASN A 193 -4.47 -21.28 6.62
C ASN A 193 -4.65 -21.13 8.14
N GLU A 194 -3.61 -20.70 8.86
CA GLU A 194 -3.67 -20.45 10.28
C GLU A 194 -4.50 -19.20 10.58
N ASP A 195 -5.22 -19.21 11.71
CA ASP A 195 -5.93 -18.05 12.23
C ASP A 195 -4.95 -16.94 12.64
N VAL A 196 -5.17 -15.72 12.16
CA VAL A 196 -4.26 -14.61 12.44
C VAL A 196 -4.12 -14.30 13.94
N THR A 197 -5.16 -14.55 14.75
CA THR A 197 -5.14 -14.27 16.20
C THR A 197 -4.25 -15.20 17.01
N ARG A 198 -3.70 -16.25 16.39
CA ARG A 198 -2.66 -17.09 17.02
C ARG A 198 -1.30 -16.43 17.04
N VAL A 199 -1.09 -15.39 16.22
CA VAL A 199 0.12 -14.57 16.27
C VAL A 199 -0.04 -13.52 17.36
N ALA A 200 0.91 -13.50 18.31
CA ALA A 200 0.84 -12.63 19.48
C ALA A 200 0.65 -11.15 19.11
N GLY A 201 -0.37 -10.52 19.69
CA GLY A 201 -0.73 -9.12 19.48
C GLY A 201 -1.80 -8.92 18.40
N MET A 202 -1.99 -9.88 17.48
CA MET A 202 -2.94 -9.74 16.37
C MET A 202 -4.40 -9.83 16.82
N GLU A 203 -4.67 -10.41 18.00
CA GLU A 203 -5.98 -10.37 18.67
C GLU A 203 -6.43 -8.94 18.98
N ASN A 204 -5.50 -7.97 19.04
CA ASN A 204 -5.83 -6.56 19.19
C ASN A 204 -6.47 -5.97 17.93
N PHE A 205 -6.32 -6.61 16.77
CA PHE A 205 -6.78 -6.10 15.48
C PHE A 205 -7.91 -6.95 14.86
N PHE A 206 -7.93 -8.24 15.15
CA PHE A 206 -8.87 -9.21 14.56
C PHE A 206 -9.55 -10.06 15.62
N PHE A 207 -10.76 -10.52 15.31
CA PHE A 207 -11.43 -11.54 16.10
C PHE A 207 -10.98 -12.92 15.67
N GLN A 208 -10.98 -13.86 16.61
CA GLN A 208 -10.75 -15.26 16.31
C GLN A 208 -11.76 -15.76 15.27
N GLY A 209 -11.28 -16.50 14.28
CA GLY A 209 -12.03 -17.05 13.15
C GLY A 209 -12.31 -16.03 12.04
N ALA A 210 -11.99 -14.75 12.21
CA ALA A 210 -12.35 -13.73 11.23
C ALA A 210 -11.44 -13.73 9.99
N ARG A 211 -10.18 -14.13 10.15
CA ARG A 211 -9.14 -14.06 9.11
C ARG A 211 -8.11 -15.17 9.27
N GLN A 212 -7.68 -15.72 8.14
CA GLN A 212 -6.46 -16.51 8.04
C GLN A 212 -5.27 -15.62 7.70
N ILE A 213 -4.06 -16.06 8.02
CA ILE A 213 -2.82 -15.33 7.69
C ILE A 213 -2.74 -15.03 6.19
N GLY A 214 -3.11 -15.99 5.35
CA GLY A 214 -3.12 -15.83 3.91
C GLY A 214 -4.05 -14.70 3.44
N ASP A 215 -5.20 -14.48 4.10
CA ASP A 215 -6.12 -13.40 3.73
C ASP A 215 -5.46 -12.01 3.78
N LEU A 216 -4.39 -11.87 4.58
CA LEU A 216 -3.63 -10.64 4.75
C LEU A 216 -2.45 -10.52 3.78
N MET A 217 -2.19 -11.55 2.98
CA MET A 217 -1.01 -11.67 2.10
C MET A 217 -1.40 -11.94 0.63
N ASP A 218 -2.66 -11.76 0.27
CA ASP A 218 -3.25 -12.07 -1.05
C ASP A 218 -2.86 -13.39 -1.72
N TYR A 219 -2.45 -14.40 -0.94
CA TYR A 219 -1.97 -15.71 -1.38
C TYR A 219 -2.90 -16.52 -2.30
N ARG A 220 -4.12 -16.02 -2.54
CA ARG A 220 -5.12 -16.63 -3.44
C ARG A 220 -4.74 -16.47 -4.91
N PHE A 221 -3.75 -15.63 -5.20
CA PHE A 221 -3.11 -15.50 -6.50
C PHE A 221 -1.69 -16.06 -6.37
N ASP A 222 -1.11 -16.50 -7.49
CA ASP A 222 0.19 -17.17 -7.65
C ASP A 222 1.43 -16.39 -7.11
N ALA A 223 1.23 -15.47 -6.17
CA ALA A 223 2.22 -14.68 -5.48
C ALA A 223 2.74 -15.36 -4.21
N SER A 224 4.04 -15.25 -3.99
CA SER A 224 4.66 -15.72 -2.74
C SER A 224 4.23 -14.80 -1.60
N ALA A 225 3.40 -15.30 -0.67
CA ALA A 225 3.03 -14.59 0.56
C ALA A 225 4.26 -14.05 1.33
N ARG A 226 5.42 -14.72 1.18
CA ARG A 226 6.69 -14.28 1.77
C ARG A 226 7.18 -12.95 1.17
N GLY A 227 7.06 -12.79 -0.15
CA GLY A 227 7.42 -11.56 -0.83
C GLY A 227 6.44 -10.45 -0.52
N ILE A 228 5.14 -10.76 -0.51
CA ILE A 228 4.08 -9.80 -0.14
C ILE A 228 4.30 -9.27 1.28
N ALA A 229 4.59 -10.15 2.24
CA ALA A 229 4.84 -9.74 3.61
C ALA A 229 6.07 -8.82 3.75
N LEU A 230 7.15 -9.09 2.99
CA LEU A 230 8.30 -8.19 2.93
C LEU A 230 7.91 -6.82 2.33
N GLY A 231 7.12 -6.82 1.25
CA GLY A 231 6.65 -5.61 0.60
C GLY A 231 5.83 -4.71 1.53
N GLN A 232 4.93 -5.29 2.32
CA GLN A 232 4.13 -4.54 3.30
C GLN A 232 4.98 -3.83 4.35
N LEU A 233 6.11 -4.41 4.77
CA LEU A 233 7.04 -3.76 5.70
C LEU A 233 7.75 -2.57 5.05
N LEU A 234 8.15 -2.72 3.77
CA LEU A 234 8.75 -1.63 3.01
C LEU A 234 7.75 -0.48 2.84
N HIS A 235 6.50 -0.79 2.52
CA HIS A 235 5.42 0.19 2.37
C HIS A 235 5.27 1.07 3.60
N ILE A 236 5.10 0.47 4.78
CA ILE A 236 4.90 1.20 6.05
C ILE A 236 6.01 2.23 6.29
N VAL A 237 7.26 1.82 6.07
CA VAL A 237 8.39 2.73 6.26
C VAL A 237 8.44 3.78 5.16
N GLN A 238 8.21 3.43 3.89
CA GLN A 238 8.16 4.39 2.79
C GLN A 238 7.11 5.49 3.05
N ASP A 239 5.89 5.10 3.42
CA ASP A 239 4.82 6.02 3.77
C ASP A 239 5.18 6.93 4.94
N SER A 240 5.90 6.43 5.95
CA SER A 240 6.32 7.24 7.10
C SER A 240 7.29 8.39 6.75
N TYR A 241 7.77 8.48 5.51
CA TYR A 241 8.55 9.62 5.00
C TYR A 241 7.73 10.57 4.13
N ALA A 242 6.48 10.24 3.81
CA ALA A 242 5.57 11.16 3.15
C ALA A 242 5.15 12.28 4.11
N PHE A 243 5.14 13.51 3.60
CA PHE A 243 4.97 14.73 4.40
C PHE A 243 3.67 14.73 5.22
N CYS A 244 2.58 14.20 4.65
CA CYS A 244 1.28 14.17 5.31
C CYS A 244 1.13 13.03 6.32
N HIS A 245 1.98 12.01 6.29
CA HIS A 245 1.84 10.78 7.07
C HIS A 245 2.49 10.89 8.45
N ALA A 246 3.63 11.56 8.51
CA ALA A 246 4.42 11.65 9.71
C ALA A 246 5.22 12.96 9.75
N ARG A 247 5.52 13.42 10.96
CA ARG A 247 6.41 14.56 11.19
C ARG A 247 7.79 14.06 11.56
N ARG A 248 8.81 14.55 10.86
CA ARG A 248 10.23 14.27 11.13
C ARG A 248 10.96 15.57 11.46
N ASN A 249 11.97 15.50 12.32
CA ASN A 249 12.82 16.64 12.66
C ASN A 249 13.87 16.89 11.57
N ALA A 250 14.71 17.92 11.75
CA ALA A 250 15.76 18.27 10.79
C ALA A 250 16.84 17.18 10.61
N ALA A 251 16.99 16.27 11.59
CA ALA A 251 17.88 15.11 11.50
C ALA A 251 17.22 13.89 10.79
N GLY A 252 15.95 14.01 10.40
CA GLY A 252 15.19 12.92 9.77
C GLY A 252 14.57 11.94 10.77
N GLU A 253 14.71 12.17 12.08
CA GLU A 253 14.13 11.32 13.12
C GLU A 253 12.61 11.53 13.17
N LEU A 254 11.86 10.45 13.33
CA LEU A 254 10.41 10.53 13.49
C LEU A 254 10.08 11.24 14.80
N GLU A 255 9.31 12.32 14.74
CA GLU A 255 8.77 12.98 15.93
C GLU A 255 7.45 12.32 16.34
N ALA A 256 6.50 12.28 15.41
CA ALA A 256 5.16 11.76 15.63
C ALA A 256 4.49 11.34 14.32
N PHE A 257 3.49 10.46 14.42
CA PHE A 257 2.63 10.08 13.30
C PHE A 257 1.46 11.05 13.18
N ASN A 258 1.09 11.41 11.95
CA ASN A 258 -0.14 12.16 11.67
C ASN A 258 -1.32 11.19 11.49
N THR A 259 -2.54 11.70 11.52
CA THR A 259 -3.75 10.95 11.16
C THR A 259 -4.26 11.38 9.79
N TYR A 260 -4.80 10.45 9.01
CA TYR A 260 -5.49 10.76 7.75
C TYR A 260 -6.78 11.54 7.99
N SER A 261 -7.48 11.27 9.10
CA SER A 261 -8.72 11.98 9.42
C SER A 261 -8.51 13.48 9.40
N ASP A 262 -9.47 14.20 8.82
CA ASP A 262 -9.47 15.64 8.60
C ASP A 262 -8.38 16.18 7.65
N GLN A 263 -7.66 15.32 6.93
CA GLN A 263 -6.81 15.73 5.81
C GLN A 263 -7.60 15.91 4.50
N SER A 264 -7.10 16.81 3.65
CA SER A 264 -7.52 16.94 2.26
C SER A 264 -6.87 15.85 1.42
N GLY A 265 -7.68 14.97 0.83
CA GLY A 265 -7.18 13.93 -0.07
C GLY A 265 -6.32 14.51 -1.21
N ILE A 266 -6.67 15.68 -1.74
CA ILE A 266 -5.89 16.32 -2.83
C ILE A 266 -4.48 16.71 -2.36
N LEU A 267 -4.37 17.32 -1.17
CA LEU A 267 -3.08 17.76 -0.64
C LEU A 267 -2.24 16.54 -0.22
N HIS A 268 -2.89 15.56 0.40
CA HIS A 268 -2.29 14.28 0.75
C HIS A 268 -1.65 13.61 -0.49
N GLY A 269 -2.44 13.32 -1.52
CA GLY A 269 -1.93 12.67 -2.73
C GLY A 269 -0.87 13.48 -3.48
N ARG A 270 -0.91 14.81 -3.41
CA ARG A 270 0.15 15.65 -3.99
C ARG A 270 1.50 15.44 -3.29
N HIS A 271 1.47 15.29 -1.96
CA HIS A 271 2.68 15.09 -1.16
C HIS A 271 3.21 13.66 -1.22
N ASP A 272 2.35 12.68 -1.49
CA ASP A 272 2.75 11.28 -1.72
C ASP A 272 3.54 11.14 -3.03
N ASP A 273 3.26 12.01 -4.01
CA ASP A 273 3.93 12.03 -5.32
C ASP A 273 5.10 13.04 -5.42
N ASP A 274 5.51 13.65 -4.30
CA ASP A 274 6.54 14.70 -4.30
C ASP A 274 7.96 14.14 -4.52
N ARG A 275 8.37 14.10 -5.79
CA ARG A 275 9.67 13.58 -6.21
C ARG A 275 10.86 14.39 -5.70
N GLU A 276 10.70 15.69 -5.44
CA GLU A 276 11.79 16.52 -4.92
C GLU A 276 12.00 16.24 -3.44
N ALA A 277 10.91 16.23 -2.66
CA ALA A 277 10.93 15.83 -1.26
C ALA A 277 11.52 14.42 -1.11
N LEU A 278 11.13 13.48 -1.98
CA LEU A 278 11.69 12.14 -1.93
C LEU A 278 13.20 12.12 -2.21
N ARG A 279 13.69 12.84 -3.22
CA ARG A 279 15.14 12.86 -3.52
C ARG A 279 15.95 13.30 -2.29
N ASN A 280 15.43 14.28 -1.55
CA ASN A 280 16.06 14.75 -0.32
C ASN A 280 16.05 13.67 0.77
N VAL A 281 14.92 12.96 0.94
CA VAL A 281 14.80 11.84 1.88
C VAL A 281 15.76 10.69 1.52
N LEU A 282 15.85 10.32 0.24
CA LEU A 282 16.70 9.23 -0.22
C LEU A 282 18.20 9.54 -0.12
N ALA A 283 18.57 10.82 -0.02
CA ALA A 283 19.95 11.24 0.22
C ALA A 283 20.37 11.13 1.70
N GLN A 284 19.43 10.91 2.62
CA GLN A 284 19.72 10.81 4.05
C GLN A 284 20.32 9.44 4.41
N PRO A 285 21.20 9.37 5.44
CA PRO A 285 21.73 8.09 5.93
C PRO A 285 20.64 7.11 6.38
N HIS A 286 19.59 7.61 7.03
CA HIS A 286 18.38 6.85 7.35
C HIS A 286 17.27 7.19 6.35
N SER A 287 17.19 6.40 5.28
CA SER A 287 16.17 6.52 4.24
C SER A 287 15.32 5.24 4.10
N PRO A 288 14.16 5.29 3.43
CA PRO A 288 13.38 4.08 3.13
C PRO A 288 14.18 2.99 2.41
N THR A 289 15.12 3.39 1.55
CA THR A 289 15.97 2.45 0.80
C THR A 289 17.01 1.77 1.70
N THR A 290 17.64 2.50 2.63
CA THR A 290 18.61 1.91 3.56
C THR A 290 17.91 0.99 4.56
N PHE A 291 16.72 1.38 5.06
CA PHE A 291 15.85 0.50 5.86
C PHE A 291 15.59 -0.82 5.13
N GLY A 292 15.13 -0.76 3.88
CA GLY A 292 14.80 -1.95 3.11
C GLY A 292 16.02 -2.87 2.89
N ARG A 293 17.21 -2.30 2.72
CA ARG A 293 18.46 -3.06 2.59
C ARG A 293 18.81 -3.78 3.89
N GLU A 294 18.76 -3.07 5.02
CA GLU A 294 19.01 -3.65 6.35
C GLU A 294 18.00 -4.75 6.67
N LEU A 295 16.71 -4.49 6.46
CA LEU A 295 15.64 -5.47 6.68
C LEU A 295 15.82 -6.71 5.80
N PHE A 296 16.16 -6.53 4.52
CA PHE A 296 16.40 -7.65 3.62
C PHE A 296 17.62 -8.48 4.03
N LEU A 297 18.71 -7.84 4.46
CA LEU A 297 19.87 -8.53 5.01
C LEU A 297 19.52 -9.31 6.27
N ALA A 298 18.80 -8.69 7.21
CA ALA A 298 18.32 -9.36 8.41
C ALA A 298 17.42 -10.56 8.09
N ARG A 299 16.54 -10.44 7.07
CA ARG A 299 15.70 -11.54 6.58
C ARG A 299 16.55 -12.67 5.98
N LYS A 300 17.53 -12.35 5.13
CA LYS A 300 18.44 -13.32 4.52
C LYS A 300 19.24 -14.09 5.58
N GLN A 301 19.65 -13.41 6.64
CA GLN A 301 20.31 -14.01 7.80
C GLN A 301 19.34 -14.72 8.74
N ARG A 302 18.03 -14.59 8.52
CA ARG A 302 16.95 -15.13 9.35
C ARG A 302 17.09 -14.71 10.82
N LEU A 303 17.47 -13.46 11.05
CA LEU A 303 17.69 -12.93 12.40
C LEU A 303 16.41 -13.04 13.24
N PRO A 304 16.52 -13.31 14.55
CA PRO A 304 15.36 -13.29 15.43
C PRO A 304 14.79 -11.88 15.54
N TRP A 305 13.48 -11.76 15.84
CA TRP A 305 12.80 -10.47 15.96
C TRP A 305 13.49 -9.50 16.94
N SER A 306 14.14 -10.00 17.99
CA SER A 306 14.91 -9.18 18.93
C SER A 306 16.05 -8.41 18.28
N GLU A 307 16.64 -8.93 17.20
CA GLU A 307 17.71 -8.28 16.42
C GLU A 307 17.15 -7.45 15.25
N VAL A 308 15.94 -7.76 14.79
CA VAL A 308 15.26 -7.02 13.71
C VAL A 308 14.58 -5.76 14.24
N ARG A 309 13.98 -5.81 15.43
CA ARG A 309 13.31 -4.66 16.05
C ARG A 309 14.21 -3.40 16.09
N PRO A 310 15.50 -3.46 16.48
CA PRO A 310 16.40 -2.31 16.41
C PRO A 310 16.45 -1.58 15.05
N ILE A 311 16.24 -2.30 13.94
CA ILE A 311 16.13 -1.69 12.61
C ILE A 311 14.89 -0.80 12.56
N PHE A 312 13.72 -1.26 13.03
CA PHE A 312 12.53 -0.42 13.10
C PHE A 312 12.72 0.75 14.08
N ASP A 313 13.35 0.52 15.23
CA ASP A 313 13.64 1.57 16.22
C ASP A 313 14.45 2.72 15.60
N ALA A 314 15.44 2.42 14.76
CA ALA A 314 16.32 3.43 14.15
C ALA A 314 15.61 4.32 13.12
N TYR A 315 14.56 3.82 12.44
CA TYR A 315 13.95 4.52 11.30
C TYR A 315 12.58 5.16 11.62
N ILE A 316 11.82 4.56 12.53
CA ILE A 316 10.40 4.91 12.72
C ILE A 316 9.94 4.91 14.19
N LYS A 317 10.86 4.94 15.16
CA LYS A 317 10.48 5.17 16.56
C LYS A 317 10.23 6.66 16.80
N PRO A 318 9.06 7.05 17.33
CA PRO A 318 8.76 8.46 17.57
C PRO A 318 9.58 8.99 18.76
N THR A 319 10.23 10.12 18.58
CA THR A 319 10.92 10.88 19.64
C THR A 319 9.94 11.61 20.56
N GLN A 320 8.69 11.81 20.14
CA GLN A 320 7.60 12.39 20.92
C GLN A 320 6.44 11.38 21.09
N PRO A 321 6.63 10.26 21.82
CA PRO A 321 5.65 9.16 21.89
C PRO A 321 4.30 9.56 22.53
N TRP A 322 4.23 10.68 23.25
CA TRP A 322 3.01 11.21 23.84
C TRP A 322 2.22 12.13 22.90
N GLU A 323 2.82 12.62 21.81
CA GLU A 323 2.16 13.49 20.84
C GLU A 323 1.00 12.72 20.20
N THR A 324 -0.20 13.29 20.24
CA THR A 324 -1.37 12.65 19.64
C THR A 324 -1.40 12.89 18.14
N ALA A 325 -1.83 11.87 17.40
CA ALA A 325 -1.97 11.95 15.95
C ALA A 325 -3.00 13.02 15.57
N LYS A 326 -2.55 13.98 14.77
CA LYS A 326 -3.31 15.11 14.22
C LYS A 326 -3.12 15.13 12.69
N PRO A 327 -3.99 15.82 11.95
CA PRO A 327 -3.73 16.09 10.53
C PRO A 327 -2.35 16.70 10.34
N GLY A 328 -1.63 16.30 9.29
CA GLY A 328 -0.33 16.89 8.96
C GLY A 328 -0.49 18.37 8.61
N LYS A 329 0.41 19.23 9.12
CA LYS A 329 0.38 20.67 8.85
C LYS A 329 0.61 20.94 7.37
N GLY A 330 -0.35 21.58 6.70
CA GLY A 330 -0.36 21.77 5.25
C GLY A 330 -1.14 20.71 4.48
N CYS A 331 -1.65 19.68 5.16
CA CYS A 331 -2.47 18.62 4.58
C CYS A 331 -3.92 18.67 5.10
N GLU A 332 -4.27 19.61 5.97
CA GLU A 332 -5.60 19.69 6.58
C GLU A 332 -6.67 20.12 5.57
N ASN A 333 -7.91 19.67 5.80
CA ASN A 333 -9.07 20.31 5.21
C ASN A 333 -9.17 21.73 5.77
N ARG A 334 -8.84 22.75 4.97
CA ARG A 334 -9.07 24.14 5.36
C ARG A 334 -10.57 24.36 5.50
N SER A 335 -11.04 24.51 6.73
CA SER A 335 -12.37 25.05 7.01
C SER A 335 -12.31 26.57 6.86
N ASP A 336 -12.07 27.09 5.66
CA ASP A 336 -12.19 28.51 5.32
C ASP A 336 -12.09 28.70 3.80
N ASP A 337 -13.22 28.60 3.12
CA ASP A 337 -13.60 29.69 2.22
C ASP A 337 -14.84 30.31 2.85
N GLY A 338 -14.64 31.44 3.52
CA GLY A 338 -15.71 32.37 3.79
C GLY A 338 -16.30 32.88 2.48
N TYR A 339 -17.17 32.09 1.86
CA TYR A 339 -18.22 32.63 1.02
C TYR A 339 -19.27 33.22 1.96
N GLY A 340 -19.03 34.48 2.32
CA GLY A 340 -20.09 35.34 2.80
C GLY A 340 -21.23 35.29 1.80
N SER A 341 -22.42 35.02 2.31
CA SER A 341 -23.67 35.45 1.72
C SER A 341 -23.56 36.94 1.39
N GLY A 342 -23.42 37.25 0.11
CA GLY A 342 -23.60 38.56 -0.51
C GLY A 342 -24.43 38.37 -1.76
#